data_AF-A0A7Z7YIF7-F1
#
_entry.id   AF-A0A7Z7YIF7-F1
#
_cell.length_a   1.000
_cell.length_b   1.000
_cell.length_c   1.000
_cell.angle_alpha   90.00
_cell.angle_beta   90.00
_cell.angle_gamma   90.00
#
_symmetry.space_group_name_H-M   'P 1'
#
loop_
_entity.id
_entity.type
_entity.pdbx_description
1 polymer ?
#
loop_
_entity_poly.entity_id
_entity_poly.type
_entity_poly.pdbx_seq_one_letter_code
_entity_poly.pdbx_strand_id
1 'polypeptide(L)'
;LHRYFVPECGRFIQPDPISLAGGINLYLYAPNPIGWIDPWGLTAKDLANNMEADGRPLSPGQTPHHAVKENANNIYAEGSRNILTGDGANPDVFENGARLWGTHPNQAGQPGHPGVAAARNTGNYHAGTHIHGKFNDKLIYQILRNAKRKGINSLRILSEITKRMESGLWKKSFRACGGK
;
A
#
# COMPACT_ATOMS: atom_id res chain seq x y z
N LEU A 1 0.53 -27.74 -1.69
CA LEU A 1 -0.91 -27.49 -1.95
C LEU A 1 -0.96 -26.42 -3.04
N HIS A 2 -1.24 -26.82 -4.28
CA HIS A 2 -1.16 -25.94 -5.45
C HIS A 2 -2.52 -25.93 -6.14
N ARG A 3 -2.98 -24.75 -6.57
CA ARG A 3 -4.19 -24.59 -7.39
C ARG A 3 -3.81 -24.35 -8.85
N TYR A 4 -4.48 -25.02 -9.76
CA TYR A 4 -4.38 -24.78 -11.19
C TYR A 4 -5.53 -23.87 -11.67
N PHE A 5 -5.19 -22.89 -12.50
CA PHE A 5 -6.11 -21.85 -13.00
C PHE A 5 -6.43 -22.11 -14.48
N VAL A 6 -7.70 -21.91 -14.87
CA VAL A 6 -8.15 -22.01 -16.27
C VAL A 6 -8.52 -20.60 -16.75
N PRO A 7 -7.68 -19.97 -17.58
CA PRO A 7 -7.88 -18.60 -18.06
C PRO A 7 -9.20 -18.39 -18.81
N GLU A 8 -9.63 -19.38 -19.58
CA GLU A 8 -10.82 -19.34 -20.43
C GLU A 8 -12.12 -19.20 -19.63
N CYS A 9 -12.10 -19.61 -18.36
CA CYS A 9 -13.27 -19.63 -17.49
C CYS A 9 -13.15 -18.69 -16.28
N GLY A 10 -12.02 -18.00 -16.12
CA GLY A 10 -11.76 -17.05 -15.03
C GLY A 10 -11.89 -17.66 -13.64
N ARG A 11 -11.52 -18.94 -13.45
CA ARG A 11 -11.71 -19.68 -12.19
C ARG A 11 -10.62 -20.74 -11.96
N PHE A 12 -10.47 -21.18 -10.71
CA PHE A 12 -9.64 -22.35 -10.38
C PHE A 12 -10.39 -23.64 -10.72
N ILE A 13 -9.66 -24.69 -11.11
CA ILE A 13 -10.25 -26.03 -11.33
C ILE A 13 -10.30 -26.88 -10.05
N GLN A 14 -9.62 -26.43 -9.00
CA GLN A 14 -9.59 -27.10 -7.71
C GLN A 14 -10.26 -26.22 -6.65
N PRO A 15 -11.12 -26.78 -5.79
CA PRO A 15 -11.74 -26.04 -4.71
C PRO A 15 -10.69 -25.51 -3.74
N ASP A 16 -10.94 -24.33 -3.17
CA ASP A 16 -10.04 -23.70 -2.22
C ASP A 16 -9.75 -24.65 -1.04
N PRO A 17 -8.49 -24.98 -0.77
CA PRO A 17 -8.15 -25.88 0.33
C PRO A 17 -8.53 -25.36 1.73
N ILE A 18 -8.85 -24.07 1.87
CA ILE A 18 -9.33 -23.48 3.12
C ILE A 18 -10.85 -23.68 3.33
N SER A 19 -11.54 -24.33 2.39
CA SER A 19 -12.97 -24.67 2.45
C SER A 19 -13.85 -23.42 2.69
N LEU A 20 -15.00 -23.56 3.36
CA LEU A 20 -15.99 -22.49 3.62
C LEU A 20 -15.43 -21.20 4.25
N ALA A 21 -14.22 -21.24 4.84
CA ALA A 21 -13.53 -20.05 5.34
C ALA A 21 -12.98 -19.15 4.21
N GLY A 22 -12.91 -19.64 2.97
CA GLY A 22 -12.47 -18.90 1.77
C GLY A 22 -13.61 -18.18 1.03
N GLY A 23 -14.82 -18.19 1.60
CA GLY A 23 -16.03 -17.64 0.99
C GLY A 23 -16.94 -18.71 0.38
N ILE A 24 -18.14 -18.28 -0.05
CA ILE A 24 -19.21 -19.18 -0.52
C ILE A 24 -18.86 -19.84 -1.87
N ASN A 25 -17.98 -19.22 -2.67
CA ASN A 25 -17.58 -19.73 -3.97
C ASN A 25 -16.13 -20.24 -3.95
N LEU A 26 -15.98 -21.55 -3.71
CA LEU A 26 -14.70 -22.25 -3.56
C LEU A 26 -13.84 -22.30 -4.83
N TYR A 27 -14.37 -21.85 -5.98
CA TYR A 27 -13.67 -21.83 -7.28
C TYR A 27 -13.37 -20.41 -7.76
N LEU A 28 -13.77 -19.39 -7.00
CA LEU A 28 -13.67 -17.99 -7.38
C LEU A 28 -12.20 -17.57 -7.57
N TYR A 29 -11.89 -17.06 -8.76
CA TYR A 29 -10.72 -16.22 -8.95
C TYR A 29 -11.03 -14.79 -8.50
N ALA A 30 -10.01 -13.99 -8.17
CA ALA A 30 -10.16 -12.68 -7.52
C ALA A 30 -11.39 -11.88 -8.02
N PRO A 31 -12.19 -11.25 -7.14
CA PRO A 31 -13.51 -10.70 -7.47
C PRO A 31 -13.58 -9.78 -8.70
N ASN A 32 -12.45 -9.23 -9.15
CA ASN A 32 -12.33 -8.54 -10.42
C ASN A 32 -10.87 -8.59 -10.95
N PRO A 33 -10.56 -9.40 -11.97
CA PRO A 33 -9.21 -9.50 -12.53
C PRO A 33 -8.87 -8.44 -13.58
N ILE A 34 -9.81 -7.53 -13.94
CA ILE A 34 -9.59 -6.46 -14.92
C ILE A 34 -9.14 -5.15 -14.26
N GLY A 35 -9.37 -4.97 -12.95
CA GLY A 35 -8.99 -3.75 -12.22
C GLY A 35 -7.49 -3.58 -11.91
N TRP A 36 -6.64 -4.56 -12.27
CA TRP A 36 -5.27 -4.68 -11.76
C TRP A 36 -4.18 -4.27 -12.77
N ILE A 37 -4.58 -3.64 -13.88
CA ILE A 37 -3.67 -2.96 -14.81
C ILE A 37 -3.98 -1.45 -14.74
N ASP A 38 -3.06 -0.68 -14.17
CA ASP A 38 -3.18 0.78 -14.05
C ASP A 38 -1.98 1.51 -14.68
N PRO A 39 -2.08 1.90 -15.95
CA PRO A 39 -1.07 2.70 -16.62
C PRO A 39 -1.08 4.19 -16.24
N TRP A 40 -2.00 4.66 -15.38
CA TRP A 40 -2.33 6.09 -15.21
C TRP A 40 -2.44 6.62 -13.76
N GLY A 41 -2.35 5.77 -12.74
CA GLY A 41 -2.32 6.18 -11.32
C GLY A 41 -3.69 6.28 -10.62
N LEU A 42 -4.67 5.45 -11.03
CA LEU A 42 -5.99 5.32 -10.39
C LEU A 42 -6.09 4.15 -9.37
N THR A 43 -5.00 3.40 -9.20
CA THR A 43 -4.82 2.20 -8.34
C THR A 43 -5.21 2.33 -6.87
N ALA A 44 -5.49 3.53 -6.36
CA ALA A 44 -5.76 3.73 -4.94
C ALA A 44 -7.14 4.34 -4.69
N LYS A 45 -8.12 4.13 -5.59
CA LYS A 45 -9.50 4.62 -5.40
C LYS A 45 -10.14 4.08 -4.12
N ASP A 46 -10.04 2.77 -3.89
CA ASP A 46 -10.63 2.15 -2.70
C ASP A 46 -9.91 2.63 -1.43
N LEU A 47 -8.59 2.73 -1.48
CA LEU A 47 -7.80 3.36 -0.42
C LEU A 47 -8.26 4.81 -0.16
N ALA A 48 -8.49 5.61 -1.20
CA ALA A 48 -8.96 6.99 -1.07
C ALA A 48 -10.30 7.06 -0.34
N ASN A 49 -11.26 6.22 -0.76
CA ASN A 49 -12.58 6.14 -0.16
C ASN A 49 -12.50 5.71 1.31
N ASN A 50 -11.65 4.72 1.63
CA ASN A 50 -11.44 4.26 2.99
C ASN A 50 -10.79 5.34 3.88
N MET A 51 -9.84 6.10 3.34
CA MET A 51 -9.25 7.26 4.04
C MET A 51 -10.28 8.38 4.26
N GLU A 52 -11.13 8.65 3.28
CA GLU A 52 -12.22 9.63 3.43
C GLU A 52 -13.24 9.19 4.47
N ALA A 53 -13.62 7.91 4.49
CA ALA A 53 -14.51 7.34 5.50
C ALA A 53 -13.93 7.40 6.92
N ASP A 54 -12.60 7.34 7.08
CA ASP A 54 -11.86 7.57 8.34
C ASP A 54 -11.74 9.07 8.71
N GLY A 55 -12.30 9.98 7.90
CA GLY A 55 -12.18 11.42 8.14
C GLY A 55 -10.82 12.00 7.76
N ARG A 56 -10.06 11.31 6.89
CA ARG A 56 -8.78 11.75 6.32
C ARG A 56 -8.87 12.01 4.81
N PRO A 57 -9.74 12.93 4.34
CA PRO A 57 -9.87 13.21 2.92
C PRO A 57 -8.56 13.78 2.34
N LEU A 58 -8.40 13.58 1.03
CA LEU A 58 -7.31 14.17 0.26
C LEU A 58 -7.58 15.65 0.01
N SER A 59 -6.55 16.48 0.14
CA SER A 59 -6.60 17.88 -0.32
C SER A 59 -6.37 17.96 -1.84
N PRO A 60 -6.82 19.04 -2.51
CA PRO A 60 -6.49 19.28 -3.90
C PRO A 60 -4.98 19.15 -4.17
N GLY A 61 -4.61 18.34 -5.17
CA GLY A 61 -3.21 18.07 -5.52
C GLY A 61 -2.54 16.96 -4.72
N GLN A 62 -3.21 16.37 -3.73
CA GLN A 62 -2.75 15.14 -3.08
C GLN A 62 -3.25 13.89 -3.81
N THR A 63 -2.51 12.80 -3.65
CA THR A 63 -2.90 11.47 -4.06
C THR A 63 -2.75 10.48 -2.91
N PRO A 64 -3.62 9.47 -2.83
CA PRO A 64 -3.48 8.40 -1.87
C PRO A 64 -2.31 7.51 -2.29
N HIS A 65 -1.56 7.01 -1.32
CA HIS A 65 -0.40 6.17 -1.60
C HIS A 65 -0.28 5.07 -0.54
N HIS A 66 -0.21 3.82 -0.97
CA HIS A 66 -0.02 2.68 -0.08
C HIS A 66 1.40 2.64 0.50
N ALA A 67 1.58 2.42 1.79
CA ALA A 67 2.89 2.10 2.35
C ALA A 67 3.34 0.69 1.93
N VAL A 68 2.41 -0.27 1.89
CA VAL A 68 2.59 -1.62 1.33
C VAL A 68 1.79 -1.71 0.04
N LYS A 69 2.46 -1.77 -1.12
CA LYS A 69 1.75 -1.91 -2.41
C LYS A 69 0.98 -3.21 -2.50
N GLU A 70 -0.23 -3.14 -3.05
CA GLU A 70 -1.00 -4.29 -3.51
C GLU A 70 -0.26 -5.11 -4.58
N ASN A 71 0.29 -4.44 -5.60
CA ASN A 71 0.73 -5.05 -6.86
C ASN A 71 2.26 -5.07 -7.05
N ALA A 72 3.03 -4.89 -5.97
CA ALA A 72 4.48 -5.02 -6.05
C ALA A 72 4.93 -6.48 -6.17
N ASN A 73 5.66 -6.77 -7.24
CA ASN A 73 6.36 -8.04 -7.46
C ASN A 73 7.71 -8.07 -6.73
N ASN A 74 7.69 -8.00 -5.40
CA ASN A 74 8.87 -8.28 -4.59
C ASN A 74 8.50 -8.95 -3.26
N ILE A 75 9.41 -9.79 -2.76
CA ILE A 75 9.21 -10.63 -1.56
C ILE A 75 8.88 -9.85 -0.29
N TYR A 76 9.29 -8.58 -0.20
CA TYR A 76 9.09 -7.78 1.00
C TYR A 76 7.70 -7.15 1.02
N ALA A 77 7.23 -6.65 -0.12
CA ALA A 77 5.86 -6.20 -0.28
C ALA A 77 4.88 -7.37 -0.12
N GLU A 78 5.18 -8.53 -0.72
CA GLU A 78 4.39 -9.76 -0.53
C GLU A 78 4.37 -10.21 0.92
N GLY A 79 5.54 -10.30 1.57
CA GLY A 79 5.62 -10.66 2.98
C GLY A 79 4.88 -9.69 3.90
N SER A 80 4.85 -8.40 3.54
CA SER A 80 4.08 -7.39 4.27
C SER A 80 2.58 -7.60 4.08
N ARG A 81 2.11 -7.83 2.83
CA ARG A 81 0.70 -8.16 2.56
C ARG A 81 0.24 -9.40 3.33
N ASN A 82 1.07 -10.45 3.37
CA ASN A 82 0.76 -11.66 4.14
C ASN A 82 0.63 -11.40 5.65
N ILE A 83 1.38 -10.44 6.20
CA ILE A 83 1.20 -10.00 7.58
C ILE A 83 -0.16 -9.33 7.77
N LEU A 84 -0.53 -8.41 6.87
CA LEU A 84 -1.82 -7.71 6.91
C LEU A 84 -2.99 -8.68 6.81
N THR A 85 -2.96 -9.58 5.83
CA THR A 85 -4.00 -10.61 5.67
C THR A 85 -4.09 -11.52 6.89
N GLY A 86 -2.95 -11.87 7.50
CA GLY A 86 -2.93 -12.63 8.75
C GLY A 86 -3.52 -11.88 9.95
N ASP A 87 -3.62 -10.56 9.89
CA ASP A 87 -4.26 -9.71 10.89
C ASP A 87 -5.71 -9.35 10.48
N GLY A 88 -6.24 -9.95 9.40
CA GLY A 88 -7.60 -9.71 8.89
C GLY A 88 -7.74 -8.46 8.02
N ALA A 89 -6.64 -7.85 7.57
CA ALA A 89 -6.63 -6.63 6.78
C ALA A 89 -6.28 -6.86 5.30
N ASN A 90 -6.91 -6.08 4.42
CA ASN A 90 -6.51 -5.98 3.01
C ASN A 90 -5.57 -4.77 2.80
N PRO A 91 -4.84 -4.68 1.67
CA PRO A 91 -3.94 -3.55 1.43
C PRO A 91 -4.63 -2.18 1.35
N ASP A 92 -5.92 -2.09 1.04
CA ASP A 92 -6.65 -0.82 0.90
C ASP A 92 -7.21 -0.25 2.21
N VAL A 93 -6.88 -0.85 3.35
CA VAL A 93 -7.17 -0.26 4.68
C VAL A 93 -6.55 1.13 4.80
N PHE A 94 -7.29 2.06 5.43
CA PHE A 94 -6.91 3.47 5.50
C PHE A 94 -5.57 3.70 6.24
N GLU A 95 -5.17 2.80 7.15
CA GLU A 95 -3.89 2.87 7.85
C GLU A 95 -2.71 2.67 6.91
N ASN A 96 -2.90 1.91 5.83
CA ASN A 96 -1.90 1.73 4.78
C ASN A 96 -1.80 2.95 3.86
N GLY A 97 -2.69 3.94 3.99
CA GLY A 97 -2.73 5.13 3.15
C GLY A 97 -2.00 6.35 3.70
N ALA A 98 -1.11 6.90 2.89
CA ALA A 98 -0.49 8.21 3.08
C ALA A 98 -1.02 9.21 2.04
N ARG A 99 -1.38 10.42 2.48
CA ARG A 99 -1.69 11.55 1.60
C ARG A 99 -0.40 12.22 1.14
N LEU A 100 -0.03 12.01 -0.12
CA LEU A 100 1.22 12.53 -0.67
C LEU A 100 0.95 13.55 -1.76
N TRP A 101 1.85 14.52 -1.91
CA TRP A 101 1.73 15.54 -2.94
C TRP A 101 2.05 14.98 -4.33
N GLY A 102 1.18 15.26 -5.29
CA GLY A 102 1.40 14.93 -6.69
C GLY A 102 2.49 15.81 -7.31
N THR A 103 3.25 15.29 -8.27
CA THR A 103 4.29 16.09 -8.95
C THR A 103 3.94 16.49 -10.38
N HIS A 104 2.77 16.07 -10.89
CA HIS A 104 2.30 16.50 -12.19
C HIS A 104 1.89 17.98 -12.16
N PRO A 105 2.12 18.78 -13.21
CA PRO A 105 1.75 20.20 -13.24
C PRO A 105 0.30 20.49 -12.80
N ASN A 106 -0.66 19.68 -13.27
CA ASN A 106 -2.08 19.81 -12.89
C ASN A 106 -2.35 19.60 -11.39
N GLN A 107 -1.51 18.85 -10.68
CA GLN A 107 -1.59 18.65 -9.23
C GLN A 107 -0.81 19.73 -8.49
N ALA A 108 0.37 20.09 -9.02
CA ALA A 108 1.25 21.08 -8.42
C ALA A 108 0.66 22.50 -8.45
N GLY A 109 -0.24 22.79 -9.40
CA GLY A 109 -0.98 24.04 -9.49
C GLY A 109 -2.24 24.12 -8.63
N GLN A 110 -2.57 23.06 -7.88
CA GLN A 110 -3.77 23.06 -7.04
C GLN A 110 -3.59 23.94 -5.78
N PRO A 111 -4.66 24.57 -5.27
CA PRO A 111 -4.61 25.37 -4.05
C PRO A 111 -4.03 24.57 -2.86
N GLY A 112 -3.12 25.18 -2.11
CA GLY A 112 -2.49 24.56 -0.94
C GLY A 112 -1.35 23.58 -1.26
N HIS A 113 -1.06 23.32 -2.53
CA HIS A 113 0.10 22.52 -2.91
C HIS A 113 1.41 23.29 -2.61
N PRO A 114 2.41 22.68 -1.92
CA PRO A 114 3.63 23.39 -1.48
C PRO A 114 4.64 23.68 -2.59
N GLY A 115 4.34 23.27 -3.82
CA GLY A 115 5.24 23.26 -4.97
C GLY A 115 6.09 21.99 -5.04
N VAL A 116 6.43 21.56 -6.27
CA VAL A 116 7.13 20.30 -6.53
C VAL A 116 8.49 20.23 -5.83
N ALA A 117 9.25 21.33 -5.84
CA ALA A 117 10.58 21.40 -5.23
C ALA A 117 10.50 21.20 -3.70
N ALA A 118 9.56 21.88 -3.03
CA ALA A 118 9.37 21.74 -1.60
C ALA A 118 8.91 20.33 -1.23
N ALA A 119 7.90 19.78 -1.93
CA ALA A 119 7.40 18.43 -1.70
C ALA A 119 8.48 17.35 -1.88
N ARG A 120 9.36 17.53 -2.89
CA ARG A 120 10.52 16.65 -3.10
C ARG A 120 11.57 16.80 -1.99
N ASN A 121 11.84 18.02 -1.53
CA ASN A 121 12.80 18.28 -0.46
C ASN A 121 12.36 17.66 0.87
N THR A 122 11.09 17.83 1.24
CA THR A 122 10.48 17.22 2.44
C THR A 122 10.33 15.71 2.29
N GLY A 123 10.07 15.22 1.08
CA GLY A 123 9.89 13.79 0.82
C GLY A 123 8.49 13.26 1.07
N ASN A 124 7.49 14.14 1.03
CA ASN A 124 6.07 13.78 1.13
C ASN A 124 5.38 13.89 -0.25
N TYR A 125 5.95 13.23 -1.27
CA TYR A 125 5.46 13.27 -2.64
C TYR A 125 5.31 11.88 -3.22
N HIS A 126 4.33 11.69 -4.09
CA HIS A 126 3.87 10.37 -4.55
C HIS A 126 4.88 9.62 -5.46
N ALA A 127 5.95 10.26 -5.92
CA ALA A 127 6.85 9.69 -6.93
C ALA A 127 8.21 9.24 -6.37
N GLY A 128 8.82 8.24 -7.02
CA GLY A 128 10.24 7.90 -6.84
C GLY A 128 10.56 6.80 -5.83
N THR A 129 11.83 6.39 -5.83
CA THR A 129 12.31 5.19 -5.13
C THR A 129 12.37 5.31 -3.62
N HIS A 130 12.23 6.53 -3.08
CA HIS A 130 12.30 6.81 -1.65
C HIS A 130 11.09 6.30 -0.85
N ILE A 131 10.00 5.95 -1.52
CA ILE A 131 8.87 5.27 -0.90
C ILE A 131 8.92 3.80 -1.24
N HIS A 132 9.00 3.49 -2.54
CA HIS A 132 9.09 2.12 -3.02
C HIS A 132 10.38 1.85 -3.75
N GLY A 133 11.26 1.18 -3.03
CA GLY A 133 12.48 0.58 -3.53
C GLY A 133 12.75 -0.68 -2.70
N LYS A 134 13.56 -1.60 -3.22
CA LYS A 134 13.84 -2.88 -2.56
C LYS A 134 14.27 -2.72 -1.09
N PHE A 135 15.02 -1.68 -0.77
CA PHE A 135 15.44 -1.36 0.60
C PHE A 135 14.28 -0.89 1.49
N ASN A 136 13.39 -0.05 0.95
CA ASN A 136 12.29 0.54 1.71
C ASN A 136 11.18 -0.48 1.96
N ASP A 137 10.83 -1.26 0.94
CA ASP A 137 9.89 -2.35 1.09
C ASP A 137 10.42 -3.39 2.10
N LYS A 138 11.74 -3.66 2.09
CA LYS A 138 12.41 -4.49 3.11
C LYS A 138 12.28 -3.89 4.51
N LEU A 139 12.51 -2.58 4.67
CA LEU A 139 12.39 -1.93 5.97
C LEU A 139 10.96 -2.01 6.52
N ILE A 140 9.95 -1.70 5.70
CA ILE A 140 8.54 -1.82 6.07
C ILE A 140 8.22 -3.26 6.50
N TYR A 141 8.63 -4.24 5.69
CA TYR A 141 8.47 -5.65 6.04
C TYR A 141 9.11 -6.02 7.37
N GLN A 142 10.35 -5.57 7.62
CA GLN A 142 11.05 -5.84 8.89
C GLN A 142 10.33 -5.21 10.09
N ILE A 143 9.85 -3.97 9.94
CA ILE A 143 9.08 -3.27 10.97
C ILE A 143 7.79 -4.04 11.30
N LEU A 144 7.01 -4.41 10.27
CA LEU A 144 5.76 -5.16 10.43
C LEU A 144 6.00 -6.56 11.02
N ARG A 145 7.02 -7.27 10.53
CA ARG A 145 7.39 -8.59 11.03
C ARG A 145 7.80 -8.55 12.51
N ASN A 146 8.57 -7.55 12.91
CA ASN A 146 9.00 -7.38 14.30
C ASN A 146 7.82 -6.97 15.20
N ALA A 147 6.89 -6.16 14.71
CA ALA A 147 5.65 -5.84 15.41
C ALA A 147 4.78 -7.08 15.64
N LYS A 148 4.58 -7.90 14.60
CA LYS A 148 3.84 -9.16 14.69
C LYS A 148 4.43 -10.13 15.72
N ARG A 149 5.76 -10.28 15.75
CA ARG A 149 6.46 -11.08 16.77
C ARG A 149 6.23 -10.59 18.20
N LYS A 150 5.96 -9.30 18.38
CA LYS A 150 5.66 -8.68 19.67
C LYS A 150 4.16 -8.63 19.98
N GLY A 151 3.31 -9.23 19.14
CA GLY A 151 1.85 -9.17 19.30
C GLY A 151 1.26 -7.79 19.04
N ILE A 152 1.99 -6.89 18.37
CA ILE A 152 1.50 -5.55 18.03
C ILE A 152 0.77 -5.62 16.68
N ASN A 153 -0.46 -5.10 16.66
CA ASN A 153 -1.30 -5.04 15.45
C ASN A 153 -0.61 -4.26 14.31
N SER A 154 -0.59 -4.84 13.11
CA SER A 154 0.07 -4.25 11.94
C SER A 154 -0.56 -2.95 11.45
N LEU A 155 -1.86 -2.74 11.62
CA LEU A 155 -2.57 -1.51 11.25
C LEU A 155 -2.08 -0.30 12.06
N ARG A 156 -1.86 -0.48 13.36
CA ARG A 156 -1.27 0.56 14.22
C ARG A 156 0.09 1.00 13.67
N ILE A 157 0.90 0.04 13.25
CA ILE A 157 2.24 0.30 12.72
C ILE A 157 2.19 0.95 11.34
N LEU A 158 1.26 0.53 10.47
CA LEU A 158 1.01 1.17 9.19
C LEU A 158 0.60 2.63 9.36
N SER A 159 -0.32 2.93 10.28
CA SER A 159 -0.73 4.30 10.59
C SER A 159 0.46 5.19 11.00
N GLU A 160 1.39 4.66 11.79
CA GLU A 160 2.61 5.40 12.16
C GLU A 160 3.57 5.60 10.98
N ILE A 161 3.71 4.59 10.11
CA ILE A 161 4.53 4.69 8.90
C ILE A 161 3.94 5.75 7.95
N THR A 162 2.63 5.70 7.69
CA THR A 162 1.97 6.62 6.75
C THR A 162 1.96 8.05 7.26
N LYS A 163 1.77 8.29 8.57
CA LYS A 163 1.96 9.62 9.17
C LYS A 163 3.38 10.16 8.99
N ARG A 164 4.41 9.30 9.05
CA ARG A 164 5.79 9.70 8.75
C ARG A 164 6.01 9.99 7.27
N MET A 165 5.31 9.30 6.37
CA MET A 165 5.33 9.60 4.94
C MET A 165 4.69 10.96 4.66
N GLU A 166 3.52 11.26 5.25
CA GLU A 166 2.82 12.54 5.11
C GLU A 166 3.66 13.73 5.62
N SER A 167 4.36 13.55 6.75
CA SER A 167 5.25 14.58 7.33
C SER A 167 6.61 14.68 6.66
N GLY A 168 6.95 13.78 5.72
CA GLY A 168 8.28 13.72 5.10
C GLY A 168 9.40 13.17 6.01
N LEU A 169 9.11 12.88 7.28
CA LEU A 169 10.06 12.28 8.23
C LEU A 169 10.47 10.85 7.83
N TRP A 170 9.68 10.20 6.97
CA TRP A 170 10.00 8.91 6.38
C TRP A 170 11.39 8.90 5.72
N LYS A 171 11.77 9.96 4.97
CA LYS A 171 13.11 10.07 4.37
C LYS A 171 14.24 10.03 5.40
N LYS A 172 14.02 10.59 6.60
CA LYS A 172 15.02 10.61 7.69
C LYS A 172 15.15 9.25 8.36
N SER A 173 14.07 8.46 8.38
CA SER A 173 14.07 7.10 8.92
C SER A 173 15.06 6.17 8.20
N PHE A 174 15.38 6.46 6.92
CA PHE A 174 16.37 5.70 6.14
C PHE A 174 17.82 6.10 6.38
N ARG A 175 18.09 7.39 6.67
CA ARG A 175 19.46 7.84 6.98
C ARG A 175 19.97 7.28 8.31
N ALA A 176 19.07 6.96 9.24
CA ALA A 176 19.43 6.32 10.51
C ALA A 176 19.83 4.84 10.38
N CYS A 177 19.46 4.17 9.29
CA CYS A 177 19.78 2.75 9.04
C CYS A 177 20.88 2.53 7.98
N GLY A 178 21.36 3.60 7.33
CA GLY A 178 22.49 3.57 6.38
C GLY A 178 23.81 4.12 6.95
N GLY A 179 23.89 4.31 8.26
CA GLY A 179 25.06 4.85 8.95
C GLY A 179 25.71 3.82 9.87
N LYS A 180 26.34 2.81 9.27
CA LYS A 180 27.64 2.18 9.60
C LYS A 180 27.79 0.90 8.77
#